data_AF-A0A6J6V1H7-F1
#
_entry.id   AF-A0A6J6V1H7-F1
#
_cell.length_a   1.000
_cell.length_b   1.000
_cell.length_c   1.000
_cell.angle_alpha   90.00
_cell.angle_beta   90.00
_cell.angle_gamma   90.00
#
_symmetry.space_group_name_H-M   'P 1'
#
loop_
_entity.id
_entity.type
_entity.pdbx_description
1 polymer ?
#
loop_
_entity_poly.entity_id
_entity_poly.type
_entity_poly.pdbx_seq_one_letter_code
_entity_poly.pdbx_strand_id
1 'polypeptide(L)'
;MLEGEATNRAIVLSKVAGNVPLYIVHMSASEALNALAEARHEGLNVFGETCPQYLYMTLEDHLARPGFEGAKFVCSPPIRSKHDKHDHHGDLWKGLRMNELAIVSTDHCPFCYKDQKELGIGNFSKIPNGMGGVEHRMELIYQGVVQGELSLERWVETCSTTPARMFGMYPQKGVIAPGSDADILVWDPNKKTKIGINDKHHMNMDHSSWEGTVIDGKVDTVLSRGMVVIENDKYTGRKGHGKFIKRGLCQYLN
;
A
#
# COMPACT_ATOMS: atom_id res chain seq x y z
N MET A 1 -4.67 -17.01 -10.49
CA MET A 1 -5.62 -18.12 -10.21
C MET A 1 -6.00 -18.29 -8.72
N LEU A 2 -5.10 -18.74 -7.82
CA LEU A 2 -5.49 -19.08 -6.43
C LEU A 2 -6.05 -17.88 -5.63
N GLU A 3 -5.45 -16.70 -5.77
CA GLU A 3 -5.97 -15.47 -5.14
C GLU A 3 -7.38 -15.13 -5.65
N GLY A 4 -7.63 -15.32 -6.95
CA GLY A 4 -8.94 -15.08 -7.56
C GLY A 4 -10.02 -16.02 -7.03
N GLU A 5 -9.73 -17.32 -6.88
CA GLU A 5 -10.65 -18.29 -6.28
C GLU A 5 -11.01 -17.89 -4.84
N ALA A 6 -10.00 -17.62 -4.01
CA ALA A 6 -10.21 -17.27 -2.61
C ALA A 6 -11.00 -15.97 -2.44
N THR A 7 -10.72 -14.98 -3.31
CA THR A 7 -11.43 -13.69 -3.35
C THR A 7 -12.89 -13.92 -3.71
N ASN A 8 -13.17 -14.65 -4.79
CA ASN A 8 -14.54 -14.97 -5.20
C ASN A 8 -15.30 -15.73 -4.11
N ARG A 9 -14.67 -16.73 -3.49
CA ARG A 9 -15.30 -17.48 -2.40
C ARG A 9 -15.61 -16.61 -1.19
N ALA A 10 -14.73 -15.70 -0.80
CA ALA A 10 -15.00 -14.75 0.29
C ALA A 10 -16.18 -13.82 -0.04
N ILE A 11 -16.27 -13.34 -1.28
CA ILE A 11 -17.39 -12.52 -1.78
C ILE A 11 -18.71 -13.29 -1.71
N VAL A 12 -18.73 -14.55 -2.16
CA VAL A 12 -19.94 -15.39 -2.07
C VAL A 12 -20.37 -15.57 -0.62
N LEU A 13 -19.43 -15.79 0.31
CA LEU A 13 -19.75 -15.93 1.72
C LEU A 13 -20.31 -14.63 2.32
N SER A 14 -19.81 -13.46 1.92
CA SER A 14 -20.38 -12.19 2.39
C SER A 14 -21.80 -11.95 1.88
N LYS A 15 -22.09 -12.39 0.65
CA LYS A 15 -23.44 -12.40 0.06
C LYS A 15 -24.38 -13.31 0.86
N VAL A 16 -23.97 -14.54 1.15
CA VAL A 16 -24.74 -15.51 1.97
C VAL A 16 -25.02 -14.96 3.37
N ALA A 17 -24.06 -14.24 3.97
CA ALA A 17 -24.23 -13.62 5.27
C ALA A 17 -25.14 -12.37 5.28
N GLY A 18 -25.79 -12.04 4.15
CA GLY A 18 -26.70 -10.89 4.04
C GLY A 18 -26.05 -9.64 3.47
N ASN A 19 -25.16 -9.79 2.49
CA ASN A 19 -24.37 -8.69 1.89
C ASN A 19 -23.59 -7.88 2.94
N VAL A 20 -23.00 -8.59 3.90
CA VAL A 20 -22.14 -7.96 4.91
C VAL A 20 -20.91 -7.34 4.23
N PRO A 21 -20.39 -6.23 4.75
CA PRO A 21 -19.25 -5.57 4.15
C PRO A 21 -18.01 -6.45 4.15
N LEU A 22 -17.35 -6.57 3.01
CA LEU A 22 -16.13 -7.35 2.84
C LEU A 22 -14.99 -6.47 2.35
N TYR A 23 -13.83 -6.60 2.99
CA TYR A 23 -12.62 -5.88 2.62
C TYR A 23 -11.52 -6.88 2.26
N ILE A 24 -11.12 -6.91 1.00
CA ILE A 24 -10.03 -7.75 0.50
C ILE A 24 -8.73 -6.98 0.56
N VAL A 25 -7.83 -7.42 1.43
CA VAL A 25 -6.50 -6.80 1.63
C VAL A 25 -5.52 -7.19 0.51
N HIS A 26 -4.49 -6.36 0.32
CA HIS A 26 -3.26 -6.66 -0.42
C HIS A 26 -3.45 -7.46 -1.73
N MET A 27 -4.40 -7.02 -2.56
CA MET A 27 -4.71 -7.64 -3.85
C MET A 27 -3.57 -7.43 -4.85
N SER A 28 -3.18 -8.51 -5.51
CA SER A 28 -2.02 -8.55 -6.41
C SER A 28 -2.32 -9.08 -7.80
N ALA A 29 -3.48 -9.74 -8.00
CA ALA A 29 -3.78 -10.47 -9.23
C ALA A 29 -5.02 -9.93 -9.96
N SER A 30 -4.95 -9.92 -11.29
CA SER A 30 -6.04 -9.50 -12.18
C SER A 30 -7.31 -10.32 -11.97
N GLU A 31 -7.18 -11.64 -11.74
CA GLU A 31 -8.37 -12.47 -11.53
C GLU A 31 -9.09 -12.13 -10.22
N ALA A 32 -8.35 -11.73 -9.17
CA ALA A 32 -8.94 -11.26 -7.93
C ALA A 32 -9.60 -9.89 -8.10
N LEU A 33 -8.94 -8.98 -8.83
CA LEU A 33 -9.52 -7.69 -9.20
C LEU A 33 -10.82 -7.85 -10.01
N ASN A 34 -10.84 -8.75 -10.99
CA ASN A 34 -12.03 -9.00 -11.80
C ASN A 34 -13.20 -9.49 -10.95
N ALA A 35 -12.96 -10.44 -10.03
CA ALA A 35 -14.00 -10.92 -9.12
C ALA A 35 -14.52 -9.80 -8.21
N LEU A 36 -13.63 -8.94 -7.71
CA LEU A 36 -14.02 -7.76 -6.93
C LEU A 36 -14.86 -6.79 -7.76
N ALA A 37 -14.42 -6.45 -8.97
CA ALA A 37 -15.08 -5.50 -9.86
C ALA A 37 -16.48 -5.99 -10.26
N GLU A 38 -16.62 -7.26 -10.62
CA GLU A 38 -17.91 -7.89 -10.92
C GLU A 38 -18.87 -7.82 -9.73
N ALA A 39 -18.40 -8.20 -8.54
CA ALA A 39 -19.19 -8.13 -7.32
C ALA A 39 -19.62 -6.68 -6.95
N ARG A 40 -18.74 -5.70 -7.16
CA ARG A 40 -19.09 -4.27 -6.99
C ARG A 40 -20.14 -3.83 -8.00
N HIS A 41 -20.03 -4.28 -9.25
CA HIS A 41 -21.01 -3.98 -10.29
C HIS A 41 -22.40 -4.57 -9.97
N GLU A 42 -22.46 -5.73 -9.31
CA GLU A 42 -23.70 -6.30 -8.76
C GLU A 42 -24.28 -5.54 -7.55
N GLY A 43 -23.61 -4.50 -7.06
CA GLY A 43 -24.03 -3.73 -5.89
C GLY A 43 -23.68 -4.38 -4.55
N LEU A 44 -22.74 -5.35 -4.52
CA LEU A 44 -22.27 -5.92 -3.27
C LEU A 44 -21.36 -4.96 -2.51
N ASN A 45 -21.41 -5.03 -1.18
CA ASN A 45 -20.61 -4.21 -0.26
C ASN A 45 -19.17 -4.71 -0.14
N VAL A 46 -18.47 -4.86 -1.27
CA VAL A 46 -17.12 -5.40 -1.33
C VAL A 46 -16.12 -4.32 -1.74
N PHE A 47 -14.96 -4.32 -1.09
CA PHE A 47 -13.91 -3.33 -1.31
C PHE A 47 -12.55 -4.02 -1.36
N GLY A 48 -11.64 -3.45 -2.13
CA GLY A 48 -10.29 -3.99 -2.29
C GLY A 48 -9.23 -2.94 -2.02
N GLU A 49 -8.07 -3.44 -1.62
CA GLU A 49 -6.84 -2.69 -1.41
C GLU A 49 -5.70 -3.34 -2.18
N THR A 50 -4.78 -2.53 -2.70
CA THR A 50 -3.48 -3.01 -3.20
C THR A 50 -2.32 -2.32 -2.48
N CYS A 51 -1.09 -2.71 -2.81
CA CYS A 51 0.13 -2.19 -2.20
C CYS A 51 1.17 -1.83 -3.29
N PRO A 52 2.08 -0.86 -3.05
CA PRO A 52 3.06 -0.42 -4.05
C PRO A 52 3.86 -1.54 -4.72
N GLN A 53 4.23 -2.58 -3.96
CA GLN A 53 4.95 -3.73 -4.52
C GLN A 53 4.22 -4.41 -5.68
N TYR A 54 2.89 -4.46 -5.66
CA TYR A 54 2.10 -5.09 -6.71
C TYR A 54 1.86 -4.19 -7.93
N LEU A 55 2.20 -2.90 -7.80
CA LEU A 55 2.10 -1.91 -8.88
C LEU A 55 3.41 -1.77 -9.65
N TYR A 56 4.55 -2.14 -9.04
CA TYR A 56 5.87 -1.85 -9.58
C TYR A 56 6.81 -3.06 -9.64
N MET A 57 6.69 -4.03 -8.73
CA MET A 57 7.66 -5.13 -8.63
C MET A 57 7.18 -6.38 -9.35
N THR A 58 8.06 -6.94 -10.17
CA THR A 58 7.82 -8.18 -10.91
C THR A 58 8.59 -9.33 -10.29
N LEU A 59 8.07 -10.55 -10.46
CA LEU A 59 8.76 -11.78 -10.09
C LEU A 59 10.17 -11.83 -10.69
N GLU A 60 10.29 -11.51 -11.98
CA GLU A 60 11.53 -11.64 -12.74
C GLU A 60 12.61 -10.68 -12.24
N ASP A 61 12.26 -9.42 -11.98
CA ASP A 61 13.26 -8.39 -11.67
C ASP A 61 13.62 -8.35 -10.17
N HIS A 62 12.82 -9.01 -9.33
CA HIS A 62 12.94 -8.92 -7.87
C HIS A 62 13.01 -10.30 -7.20
N LEU A 63 11.98 -11.13 -7.33
CA LEU A 63 11.90 -12.42 -6.63
C LEU A 63 12.87 -13.46 -7.21
N ALA A 64 13.15 -13.40 -8.51
CA ALA A 64 14.06 -14.31 -9.22
C ALA A 64 15.52 -13.86 -9.22
N ARG A 65 15.88 -12.88 -8.38
CA ARG A 65 17.28 -12.42 -8.24
C ARG A 65 18.20 -13.58 -7.81
N PRO A 66 19.45 -13.61 -8.30
CA PRO A 66 20.35 -14.73 -8.10
C PRO A 66 20.73 -14.94 -6.63
N GLY A 67 21.16 -16.16 -6.31
CA GLY A 67 21.52 -16.53 -4.95
C GLY A 67 20.31 -16.51 -4.02
N PHE A 68 20.45 -15.81 -2.89
CA PHE A 68 19.39 -15.67 -1.90
C PHE A 68 18.75 -14.26 -1.91
N GLU A 69 19.15 -13.39 -2.84
CA GLU A 69 18.73 -11.99 -2.89
C GLU A 69 17.23 -11.82 -3.13
N GLY A 70 16.58 -12.78 -3.80
CA GLY A 70 15.13 -12.82 -3.97
C GLY A 70 14.36 -12.89 -2.65
N ALA A 71 14.96 -13.38 -1.56
CA ALA A 71 14.31 -13.48 -0.25
C ALA A 71 13.86 -12.11 0.31
N LYS A 72 14.51 -11.02 -0.11
CA LYS A 72 14.16 -9.63 0.24
C LYS A 72 12.77 -9.21 -0.29
N PHE A 73 12.21 -9.98 -1.22
CA PHE A 73 10.95 -9.70 -1.91
C PHE A 73 9.86 -10.76 -1.65
N VAL A 74 10.14 -11.73 -0.78
CA VAL A 74 9.16 -12.77 -0.41
C VAL A 74 8.07 -12.15 0.46
N CYS A 75 6.84 -12.15 -0.08
CA CYS A 75 5.59 -11.74 0.57
C CYS A 75 4.43 -12.63 0.10
N SER A 76 3.28 -12.53 0.78
CA SER A 76 2.07 -13.28 0.45
C SER A 76 0.85 -12.36 0.43
N PRO A 77 0.13 -12.22 -0.70
CA PRO A 77 0.37 -12.84 -2.01
C PRO A 77 1.75 -12.47 -2.60
N PRO A 78 2.35 -13.35 -3.43
CA PRO A 78 3.63 -13.04 -4.06
C PRO A 78 3.46 -11.97 -5.14
N ILE A 79 4.51 -11.19 -5.37
CA ILE A 79 4.59 -10.33 -6.55
C ILE A 79 4.45 -11.15 -7.84
N ARG A 80 3.85 -10.56 -8.87
CA ARG A 80 3.42 -11.29 -10.06
C ARG A 80 4.46 -11.23 -11.18
N SER A 81 4.39 -12.20 -12.09
CA SER A 81 5.23 -12.22 -13.29
C SER A 81 4.78 -11.14 -14.27
N LYS A 82 5.74 -10.48 -14.92
CA LYS A 82 5.45 -9.62 -16.09
C LYS A 82 5.24 -10.39 -17.39
N HIS A 83 5.42 -11.71 -17.35
CA HIS A 83 5.22 -12.64 -18.47
C HIS A 83 3.96 -13.51 -18.28
N ASP A 84 3.13 -13.20 -17.29
CA ASP A 84 1.83 -13.83 -17.14
C ASP A 84 0.92 -13.48 -18.34
N LYS A 85 -0.15 -14.26 -18.55
CA LYS A 85 -1.17 -13.97 -19.56
C LYS A 85 -1.93 -12.67 -19.25
N HIS A 86 -1.91 -12.22 -18.00
CA HIS A 86 -2.53 -10.97 -17.56
C HIS A 86 -1.45 -9.91 -17.27
N ASP A 87 -1.71 -8.66 -17.66
CA ASP A 87 -0.94 -7.51 -17.20
C ASP A 87 -1.44 -7.11 -15.80
N HIS A 88 -0.97 -7.82 -14.78
CA HIS A 88 -1.37 -7.58 -13.40
C HIS A 88 -1.12 -6.15 -12.94
N HIS A 89 -0.01 -5.52 -13.34
CA HIS A 89 0.30 -4.16 -12.92
C HIS A 89 -0.64 -3.16 -13.60
N GLY A 90 -0.79 -3.25 -14.92
CA GLY A 90 -1.70 -2.41 -15.67
C GLY A 90 -3.15 -2.54 -15.21
N ASP A 91 -3.60 -3.77 -14.91
CA ASP A 91 -4.92 -4.04 -14.39
C ASP A 91 -5.12 -3.42 -12.99
N LEU A 92 -4.16 -3.54 -12.08
CA LEU A 92 -4.25 -2.92 -10.75
C LEU A 92 -4.27 -1.39 -10.83
N TRP A 93 -3.44 -0.78 -11.70
CA TRP A 93 -3.48 0.67 -11.95
C TRP A 93 -4.82 1.12 -12.53
N LYS A 94 -5.35 0.37 -13.50
CA LYS A 94 -6.70 0.58 -14.04
C LYS A 94 -7.74 0.45 -12.93
N GLY A 95 -7.65 -0.56 -12.07
CA GLY A 95 -8.56 -0.76 -10.94
C GLY A 95 -8.57 0.44 -9.98
N LEU A 96 -7.41 1.06 -9.74
CA LEU A 96 -7.31 2.29 -8.95
C LEU A 96 -7.97 3.49 -9.65
N ARG A 97 -7.82 3.64 -10.97
CA ARG A 97 -8.50 4.70 -11.76
C ARG A 97 -10.01 4.53 -11.79
N MET A 98 -10.47 3.30 -11.96
CA MET A 98 -11.88 2.96 -12.08
C MET A 98 -12.58 2.83 -10.72
N ASN A 99 -11.86 3.05 -9.61
CA ASN A 99 -12.36 2.91 -8.25
C ASN A 99 -12.91 1.51 -7.92
N GLU A 100 -12.36 0.49 -8.58
CA GLU A 100 -12.52 -0.92 -8.26
C GLU A 100 -11.66 -1.25 -7.03
N LEU A 101 -10.43 -0.75 -7.01
CA LEU A 101 -9.56 -0.69 -5.83
C LEU A 101 -9.76 0.65 -5.13
N ALA A 102 -10.07 0.60 -3.84
CA ALA A 102 -10.45 1.76 -3.07
C ALA A 102 -9.24 2.42 -2.38
N ILE A 103 -8.27 1.60 -1.95
CA ILE A 103 -7.19 2.02 -1.04
C ILE A 103 -5.85 1.48 -1.54
N VAL A 104 -4.79 2.24 -1.27
CA VAL A 104 -3.41 1.74 -1.32
C VAL A 104 -2.79 1.75 0.08
N SER A 105 -2.34 0.59 0.57
CA SER A 105 -1.58 0.47 1.82
C SER A 105 -0.13 0.06 1.57
N THR A 106 0.46 -0.75 2.44
CA THR A 106 1.85 -1.22 2.32
C THR A 106 2.04 -2.68 2.66
N ASP A 107 1.16 -3.25 3.49
CA ASP A 107 1.42 -4.52 4.17
C ASP A 107 2.83 -4.54 4.84
N HIS A 108 3.18 -3.43 5.52
CA HIS A 108 4.50 -3.28 6.11
C HIS A 108 4.73 -4.31 7.22
N CYS A 109 5.48 -5.36 6.88
CA CYS A 109 5.89 -6.45 7.75
C CYS A 109 7.33 -6.86 7.39
N PRO A 110 8.33 -5.97 7.55
CA PRO A 110 9.68 -6.26 7.10
C PRO A 110 10.44 -7.13 8.09
N PHE A 111 11.36 -7.94 7.58
CA PHE A 111 12.29 -8.78 8.35
C PHE A 111 13.70 -8.56 7.84
N CYS A 112 14.67 -8.35 8.72
CA CYS A 112 16.08 -8.23 8.38
C CYS A 112 16.52 -9.40 7.48
N TYR A 113 17.38 -9.09 6.52
CA TYR A 113 17.95 -10.09 5.64
C TYR A 113 18.79 -11.07 6.46
N LYS A 114 19.68 -10.51 7.29
CA LYS A 114 20.44 -11.25 8.30
C LYS A 114 19.53 -11.75 9.41
N ASP A 115 19.83 -12.96 9.86
CA ASP A 115 19.21 -13.66 10.99
C ASP A 115 17.70 -13.98 10.86
N GLN A 116 16.94 -13.28 10.02
CA GLN A 116 15.50 -13.51 9.86
C GLN A 116 15.16 -14.09 8.48
N LYS A 117 15.47 -13.40 7.36
CA LYS A 117 15.23 -13.98 6.03
C LYS A 117 16.09 -15.22 5.79
N GLU A 118 17.35 -15.21 6.24
CA GLU A 118 18.30 -16.33 6.11
C GLU A 118 17.83 -17.65 6.75
N LEU A 119 16.83 -17.63 7.63
CA LEU A 119 16.18 -18.84 8.15
C LEU A 119 15.59 -19.75 7.06
N GLY A 120 15.32 -19.19 5.88
CA GLY A 120 14.83 -19.91 4.71
C GLY A 120 15.89 -20.36 3.71
N ILE A 121 17.19 -20.25 4.01
CA ILE A 121 18.24 -20.82 3.15
C ILE A 121 17.99 -22.33 3.00
N GLY A 122 17.87 -22.79 1.75
CA GLY A 122 17.57 -24.19 1.42
C GLY A 122 16.09 -24.59 1.59
N ASN A 123 15.21 -23.73 2.08
CA ASN A 123 13.77 -23.97 2.13
C ASN A 123 12.96 -22.66 2.17
N PHE A 124 12.37 -22.28 1.03
CA PHE A 124 11.64 -21.02 0.87
C PHE A 124 10.45 -20.89 1.84
N SER A 125 9.82 -21.99 2.25
CA SER A 125 8.67 -21.96 3.17
C SER A 125 9.03 -21.47 4.58
N LYS A 126 10.33 -21.42 4.92
CA LYS A 126 10.84 -20.89 6.18
C LYS A 126 11.27 -19.42 6.09
N ILE A 127 11.20 -18.79 4.91
CA ILE A 127 11.45 -17.35 4.76
C ILE A 127 10.26 -16.61 5.40
N PRO A 128 10.47 -15.76 6.41
CA PRO A 128 9.40 -14.92 6.94
C PRO A 128 8.90 -13.98 5.85
N ASN A 129 7.58 -13.98 5.63
CA ASN A 129 6.94 -13.27 4.53
C ASN A 129 6.66 -11.81 4.91
N GLY A 130 7.06 -10.89 4.05
CA GLY A 130 6.75 -9.47 4.18
C GLY A 130 7.88 -8.56 3.71
N MET A 131 7.51 -7.31 3.41
CA MET A 131 8.38 -6.27 2.87
C MET A 131 8.16 -4.94 3.60
N GLY A 132 9.17 -4.06 3.51
CA GLY A 132 9.09 -2.73 4.08
C GLY A 132 8.53 -1.71 3.08
N GLY A 133 7.42 -1.05 3.43
CA GLY A 133 6.88 0.03 2.59
C GLY A 133 6.27 1.23 3.32
N VAL A 134 6.12 1.21 4.65
CA VAL A 134 5.37 2.23 5.42
C VAL A 134 5.82 3.65 5.14
N GLU A 135 7.13 3.86 5.04
CA GLU A 135 7.73 5.17 4.88
C GLU A 135 7.55 5.73 3.46
N HIS A 136 7.64 4.86 2.45
CA HIS A 136 7.73 5.26 1.05
C HIS A 136 6.40 5.21 0.30
N ARG A 137 5.31 4.80 0.96
CA ARG A 137 3.99 4.63 0.32
C ARG A 137 3.56 5.89 -0.42
N MET A 138 3.64 7.04 0.25
CA MET A 138 3.14 8.29 -0.34
C MET A 138 3.93 8.64 -1.58
N GLU A 139 5.26 8.50 -1.55
CA GLU A 139 6.07 8.82 -2.70
C GLU A 139 5.97 7.82 -3.86
N LEU A 140 5.84 6.53 -3.54
CA LEU A 140 5.66 5.48 -4.55
C LEU A 140 4.34 5.69 -5.30
N ILE A 141 3.23 5.97 -4.61
CA ILE A 141 1.96 6.21 -5.30
C ILE A 141 1.94 7.56 -6.03
N TYR A 142 2.70 8.56 -5.55
CA TYR A 142 2.90 9.79 -6.31
C TYR A 142 3.59 9.54 -7.66
N GLN A 143 4.46 8.53 -7.79
CA GLN A 143 5.02 8.19 -9.11
C GLN A 143 3.93 7.79 -10.11
N GLY A 144 2.83 7.19 -9.66
CA GLY A 144 1.65 6.96 -10.51
C GLY A 144 1.04 8.25 -11.04
N VAL A 145 1.11 9.35 -10.29
CA VAL A 145 0.69 10.69 -10.78
C VAL A 145 1.65 11.20 -11.84
N VAL A 146 2.96 11.09 -11.59
CA VAL A 146 4.01 11.51 -12.54
C VAL A 146 3.92 10.71 -13.85
N GLN A 147 3.57 9.44 -13.77
CA GLN A 147 3.43 8.52 -14.90
C GLN A 147 2.07 8.64 -15.61
N GLY A 148 1.12 9.44 -15.08
CA GLY A 148 -0.21 9.61 -15.64
C GLY A 148 -1.20 8.49 -15.33
N GLU A 149 -0.87 7.57 -14.42
CA GLU A 149 -1.75 6.50 -13.96
C GLU A 149 -2.86 7.02 -13.02
N LEU A 150 -2.59 8.09 -12.25
CA LEU A 150 -3.54 8.72 -11.33
C LEU A 150 -3.54 10.24 -11.44
N SER A 151 -4.66 10.89 -11.08
CA SER A 151 -4.65 12.33 -10.79
C SER A 151 -4.08 12.62 -9.40
N LEU A 152 -3.74 13.88 -9.12
CA LEU A 152 -3.27 14.30 -7.80
C LEU A 152 -4.32 14.07 -6.72
N GLU A 153 -5.59 14.33 -7.03
CA GLU A 153 -6.73 14.10 -6.14
C GLU A 153 -6.89 12.62 -5.84
N ARG A 154 -6.71 11.75 -6.85
CA ARG A 154 -6.84 10.31 -6.66
C ARG A 154 -5.71 9.73 -5.81
N TRP A 155 -4.50 10.30 -5.88
CA TRP A 155 -3.40 9.97 -4.96
C TRP A 155 -3.76 10.28 -3.51
N VAL A 156 -4.28 11.48 -3.23
CA VAL A 156 -4.75 11.86 -1.88
C VAL A 156 -5.90 10.97 -1.42
N GLU A 157 -6.86 10.73 -2.31
CA GLU A 157 -8.06 9.96 -2.02
C GLU A 157 -7.74 8.52 -1.62
N THR A 158 -6.99 7.79 -2.45
CA THR A 158 -6.65 6.37 -2.23
C THR A 158 -5.74 6.15 -1.02
N CYS A 159 -4.94 7.16 -0.64
CA CYS A 159 -3.99 7.05 0.47
C CYS A 159 -4.54 7.57 1.80
N SER A 160 -5.53 8.48 1.79
CA SER A 160 -5.97 9.21 2.99
C SER A 160 -7.49 9.36 3.13
N THR A 161 -8.18 9.91 2.12
CA THR A 161 -9.62 10.23 2.23
C THR A 161 -10.48 8.98 2.30
N THR A 162 -10.30 8.05 1.36
CA THR A 162 -11.04 6.78 1.31
C THR A 162 -10.80 5.92 2.54
N PRO A 163 -9.54 5.67 3.00
CA PRO A 163 -9.34 4.92 4.24
C PRO A 163 -9.99 5.61 5.45
N ALA A 164 -9.95 6.94 5.55
CA ALA A 164 -10.63 7.64 6.64
C ALA A 164 -12.15 7.43 6.63
N ARG A 165 -12.80 7.48 5.46
CA ARG A 165 -14.25 7.21 5.32
C ARG A 165 -14.61 5.75 5.57
N MET A 166 -13.84 4.82 4.98
CA MET A 166 -14.06 3.38 5.13
C MET A 166 -13.92 2.92 6.57
N PHE A 167 -12.98 3.50 7.32
CA PHE A 167 -12.72 3.14 8.70
C PHE A 167 -13.32 4.11 9.71
N GLY A 168 -14.33 4.89 9.32
CA GLY A 168 -15.16 5.70 10.24
C GLY A 168 -14.39 6.78 11.00
N MET A 169 -13.36 7.36 10.37
CA MET A 169 -12.53 8.44 10.92
C MET A 169 -12.73 9.78 10.21
N TYR A 170 -13.42 9.82 9.07
CA TYR A 170 -13.74 11.06 8.37
C TYR A 170 -14.92 11.79 9.06
N PRO A 171 -14.92 13.13 9.18
CA PRO A 171 -13.92 14.07 8.66
C PRO A 171 -12.77 14.37 9.63
N GLN A 172 -12.68 13.73 10.81
CA GLN A 172 -11.57 13.98 11.73
C GLN A 172 -10.20 13.72 11.06
N LYS A 173 -10.12 12.74 10.15
CA LYS A 173 -8.94 12.38 9.34
C LYS A 173 -9.25 12.44 7.86
N GLY A 174 -8.20 12.53 7.04
CA GLY A 174 -8.27 12.35 5.59
C GLY A 174 -8.83 13.56 4.82
N VAL A 175 -8.88 14.74 5.43
CA VAL A 175 -9.31 15.98 4.79
C VAL A 175 -8.65 17.20 5.43
N ILE A 176 -8.38 18.23 4.62
CA ILE A 176 -7.98 19.55 5.10
C ILE A 176 -9.24 20.42 5.16
N ALA A 177 -9.85 20.51 6.34
CA ALA A 177 -11.04 21.32 6.57
C ALA A 177 -11.10 21.79 8.03
N PRO A 178 -11.75 22.94 8.32
CA PRO A 178 -11.98 23.38 9.70
C PRO A 178 -12.60 22.29 10.57
N GLY A 179 -12.04 22.08 11.77
CA GLY A 179 -12.47 21.04 12.71
C GLY A 179 -11.83 19.66 12.52
N SER A 180 -11.06 19.44 11.45
CA SER A 180 -10.31 18.19 11.22
C SER A 180 -8.98 18.21 11.96
N ASP A 181 -8.40 17.04 12.25
CA ASP A 181 -7.07 16.97 12.84
C ASP A 181 -6.04 17.53 11.84
N ALA A 182 -5.13 18.37 12.33
CA ALA A 182 -4.03 18.92 11.54
C ALA A 182 -2.91 17.89 11.29
N ASP A 183 -3.27 16.78 10.64
CA ASP A 183 -2.37 15.78 10.08
C ASP A 183 -2.12 16.14 8.59
N ILE A 184 -1.04 16.87 8.33
CA ILE A 184 -0.80 17.54 7.05
C ILE A 184 0.58 17.14 6.52
N LEU A 185 0.62 16.80 5.23
CA LEU A 185 1.84 16.59 4.46
C LEU A 185 2.07 17.80 3.55
N VAL A 186 3.22 18.47 3.71
CA VAL A 186 3.73 19.43 2.74
C VAL A 186 4.60 18.66 1.75
N TRP A 187 4.23 18.73 0.48
CA TRP A 187 4.86 18.00 -0.61
C TRP A 187 5.57 18.94 -1.57
N ASP A 188 6.84 18.65 -1.87
CA ASP A 188 7.62 19.36 -2.89
C ASP A 188 7.71 18.52 -4.16
N PRO A 189 6.96 18.86 -5.23
CA PRO A 189 6.95 18.08 -6.47
C PRO A 189 8.21 18.29 -7.33
N ASN A 190 9.03 19.31 -7.04
CA ASN A 190 10.18 19.68 -7.88
C ASN A 190 11.49 19.04 -7.42
N LYS A 191 11.50 18.42 -6.24
CA LYS A 191 12.65 17.67 -5.72
C LYS A 191 12.53 16.19 -6.07
N LYS A 192 13.60 15.44 -5.82
CA LYS A 192 13.62 13.98 -5.92
C LYS A 192 13.91 13.38 -4.56
N THR A 193 13.46 12.15 -4.35
CA THR A 193 13.83 11.31 -3.22
C THR A 193 14.60 10.10 -3.74
N LYS A 194 15.71 9.74 -3.08
CA LYS A 194 16.42 8.48 -3.30
C LYS A 194 16.14 7.54 -2.13
N ILE A 195 15.61 6.36 -2.42
CA ILE A 195 15.23 5.37 -1.41
C ILE A 195 16.40 4.39 -1.19
N GLY A 196 16.75 4.13 0.06
CA GLY A 196 17.82 3.20 0.44
C GLY A 196 18.26 3.39 1.88
N ILE A 197 18.87 2.37 2.47
CA ILE A 197 19.29 2.35 3.89
C ILE A 197 20.18 3.55 4.24
N ASN A 198 21.11 3.88 3.33
CA ASN A 198 22.08 4.95 3.51
C ASN A 198 21.59 6.30 2.94
N ASP A 199 20.34 6.34 2.46
CA ASP A 199 19.71 7.53 1.90
C ASP A 199 18.55 7.97 2.81
N LYS A 200 17.29 7.86 2.36
CA LYS A 200 16.13 8.36 3.10
C LYS A 200 15.57 7.41 4.16
N HIS A 201 15.93 6.13 4.15
CA HIS A 201 15.19 5.11 4.90
C HIS A 201 15.36 5.24 6.43
N HIS A 202 14.26 5.21 7.17
CA HIS A 202 14.19 5.28 8.63
C HIS A 202 13.63 3.99 9.27
N MET A 203 13.20 3.01 8.48
CA MET A 203 12.80 1.71 9.01
C MET A 203 14.02 0.99 9.61
N ASN A 204 13.83 0.30 10.74
CA ASN A 204 14.89 -0.42 11.44
C ASN A 204 15.23 -1.75 10.74
N MET A 205 15.92 -1.65 9.61
CA MET A 205 16.17 -2.74 8.67
C MET A 205 17.61 -2.71 8.13
N ASP A 206 18.14 -3.88 7.80
CA ASP A 206 19.49 -4.07 7.21
C ASP A 206 19.49 -4.11 5.67
N HIS A 207 18.31 -3.91 5.05
CA HIS A 207 18.12 -3.78 3.61
C HIS A 207 16.83 -3.02 3.31
N SER A 208 16.72 -2.50 2.08
CA SER A 208 15.47 -1.97 1.52
C SER A 208 15.03 -2.82 0.32
N SER A 209 13.74 -3.11 0.23
CA SER A 209 13.14 -3.67 -1.00
C SER A 209 13.14 -2.65 -2.15
N TRP A 210 13.31 -1.36 -1.84
CA TRP A 210 13.31 -0.24 -2.79
C TRP A 210 14.70 0.40 -2.93
N GLU A 211 15.76 -0.36 -2.66
CA GLU A 211 17.14 0.14 -2.65
C GLU A 211 17.52 0.77 -4.00
N GLY A 212 18.01 2.00 -3.96
CA GLY A 212 18.46 2.76 -5.13
C GLY A 212 17.34 3.36 -5.97
N THR A 213 16.06 3.15 -5.64
CA THR A 213 14.94 3.75 -6.38
C THR A 213 14.97 5.27 -6.23
N VAL A 214 14.94 5.99 -7.36
CA VAL A 214 14.82 7.45 -7.41
C VAL A 214 13.42 7.81 -7.87
N ILE A 215 12.76 8.67 -7.11
CA ILE A 215 11.36 9.07 -7.29
C ILE A 215 11.27 10.59 -7.42
N ASP A 216 10.40 11.06 -8.30
CA ASP A 216 10.07 12.48 -8.43
C ASP A 216 9.11 12.90 -7.31
N GLY A 217 9.35 14.08 -6.73
CA GLY A 217 8.68 14.57 -5.55
C GLY A 217 9.32 14.13 -4.23
N LYS A 218 9.04 14.92 -3.18
CA LYS A 218 9.63 14.74 -1.86
C LYS A 218 8.69 15.23 -0.75
N VAL A 219 8.63 14.46 0.32
CA VAL A 219 8.09 14.89 1.62
C VAL A 219 8.98 16.02 2.16
N ASP A 220 8.42 17.23 2.29
CA ASP A 220 9.14 18.38 2.83
C ASP A 220 8.92 18.51 4.34
N THR A 221 7.64 18.62 4.74
CA THR A 221 7.25 18.80 6.14
C THR A 221 6.05 17.91 6.46
N VAL A 222 6.04 17.29 7.63
CA VAL A 222 4.89 16.52 8.13
C VAL A 222 4.44 17.09 9.46
N LEU A 223 3.14 17.39 9.56
CA LEU A 223 2.47 17.76 10.79
C LEU A 223 1.62 16.59 11.25
N SER A 224 1.65 16.31 12.55
CA SER A 224 0.70 15.42 13.21
C SER A 224 0.00 16.15 14.34
N ARG A 225 -1.31 16.32 14.21
CA ARG A 225 -2.19 17.11 15.09
C ARG A 225 -1.62 18.50 15.37
N GLY A 226 -1.17 19.17 14.32
CA GLY A 226 -0.65 20.54 14.37
C GLY A 226 0.80 20.66 14.87
N MET A 227 1.44 19.56 15.26
CA MET A 227 2.86 19.56 15.64
C MET A 227 3.70 19.10 14.45
N VAL A 228 4.74 19.87 14.11
CA VAL A 228 5.75 19.44 13.13
C VAL A 228 6.48 18.22 13.70
N VAL A 229 6.50 17.12 12.94
CA VAL A 229 7.17 15.86 13.30
C VAL A 229 8.26 15.45 12.32
N ILE A 230 8.21 15.99 11.09
CA ILE A 230 9.28 15.90 10.10
C ILE A 230 9.50 17.29 9.53
N GLU A 231 10.74 17.75 9.51
CA GLU A 231 11.16 19.00 8.86
C GLU A 231 12.64 18.89 8.49
N ASN A 232 13.03 19.39 7.32
CA ASN A 232 14.42 19.35 6.84
C ASN A 232 15.02 17.93 6.86
N ASP A 233 14.25 16.93 6.43
CA ASP A 233 14.61 15.50 6.47
C ASP A 233 14.95 14.94 7.87
N LYS A 234 14.50 15.61 8.94
CA LYS A 234 14.75 15.18 10.32
C LYS A 234 13.46 14.91 11.05
N TYR A 235 13.45 13.82 11.82
CA TYR A 235 12.40 13.56 12.79
C TYR A 235 12.54 14.50 14.00
N THR A 236 11.50 15.31 14.20
CA THR A 236 11.40 16.28 15.31
C THR A 236 10.29 15.91 16.30
N GLY A 237 9.60 14.79 16.06
CA GLY A 237 8.57 14.28 16.95
C GLY A 237 9.11 13.65 18.24
N ARG A 238 8.19 13.11 19.05
CA ARG A 238 8.53 12.40 20.29
C ARG A 238 7.70 11.12 20.45
N LYS A 239 8.30 10.11 21.08
CA LYS A 239 7.61 8.88 21.49
C LYS A 239 6.43 9.23 22.41
N GLY A 240 5.29 8.57 22.20
CA GLY A 240 4.07 8.82 22.95
C GLY A 240 3.23 10.00 22.44
N HIS A 241 3.64 10.69 21.37
CA HIS A 241 2.76 11.67 20.71
C HIS A 241 1.49 11.01 20.17
N GLY A 242 1.58 9.86 19.48
CA GLY A 242 0.42 9.17 18.92
C GLY A 242 -0.71 8.93 19.93
N LYS A 243 -1.97 9.02 19.46
CA LYS A 243 -3.17 8.71 20.26
C LYS A 243 -3.99 7.66 19.53
N PHE A 244 -4.56 6.73 20.29
CA PHE A 244 -5.58 5.83 19.77
C PHE A 244 -6.79 6.63 19.25
N ILE A 245 -7.29 6.28 18.07
CA ILE A 245 -8.48 6.88 17.47
C ILE A 245 -9.63 5.87 17.57
N LYS A 246 -10.67 6.22 18.31
CA LYS A 246 -11.91 5.44 18.33
C LYS A 246 -12.63 5.68 17.00
N ARG A 247 -12.97 4.58 16.32
CA ARG A 247 -13.57 4.61 14.98
C ARG A 247 -15.09 4.53 15.04
N GLY A 248 -15.75 5.18 14.09
CA GLY A 248 -17.17 4.95 13.76
C GLY A 248 -17.37 3.79 12.78
N LEU A 249 -18.57 3.71 12.22
CA LEU A 249 -18.89 2.77 11.14
C LEU A 249 -18.36 3.28 9.80
N CYS A 250 -18.20 2.38 8.83
CA CYS A 250 -17.84 2.73 7.45
C CYS A 250 -18.90 3.66 6.85
N GLN A 251 -18.46 4.72 6.18
CA GLN A 251 -19.32 5.77 5.63
C GLN A 251 -19.74 5.53 4.17
N TYR A 252 -19.33 4.42 3.55
CA TYR A 252 -19.75 4.04 2.20
C TYR A 252 -20.93 3.07 2.17
N LEU A 253 -21.43 2.69 3.35
CA LEU A 253 -22.48 1.67 3.52
C LEU A 253 -23.81 2.26 4.04
N ASN A 254 -23.83 3.57 4.27
CA ASN A 254 -24.96 4.30 4.84
C ASN A 254 -25.57 5.24 3.80
#